data_AF-A0A1B6FZK7-F1
#
_entry.id   AF-A0A1B6FZK7-F1
#
_cell.length_a   1.000
_cell.length_b   1.000
_cell.length_c   1.000
_cell.angle_alpha   90.00
_cell.angle_beta   90.00
_cell.angle_gamma   90.00
#
_symmetry.space_group_name_H-M   'P 1'
#
loop_
_entity.id
_entity.type
_entity.pdbx_description
1 polymer ?
#
loop_
_entity_poly.entity_id
_entity_poly.type
_entity_poly.pdbx_seq_one_letter_code
_entity_poly.pdbx_strand_id
1 'polypeptide(L)'
;ANTQYEYKLRGRTLTALHQVADQYSGMVMRADIRVHQNSENMISVQVQNAQYANVHANLSQGWSTPIPENQLHYQQLPLSSKPFQLKYKNGVISSMVVS
;
A
#
# COMPACT_ATOMS: atom_id res chain seq x y z
N ALA A 1 25.36 8.48 -5.82
CA ALA A 1 24.07 7.93 -5.36
C ALA A 1 23.76 8.55 -4.00
N ASN A 2 22.77 9.43 -3.91
CA ASN A 2 22.28 9.99 -2.64
C ASN A 2 20.86 10.54 -2.82
N THR A 3 20.04 9.81 -3.58
CA THR A 3 18.70 10.24 -3.94
C THR A 3 17.70 9.52 -3.03
N GLN A 4 16.85 10.31 -2.39
CA GLN A 4 15.68 9.84 -1.67
C GLN A 4 14.43 10.10 -2.52
N TYR A 5 13.61 9.08 -2.67
CA TYR A 5 12.30 9.16 -3.30
C TYR A 5 11.22 8.99 -2.23
N GLU A 6 10.19 9.81 -2.32
CA GLU A 6 9.05 9.78 -1.40
C GLU A 6 7.78 9.47 -2.18
N TYR A 7 7.04 8.48 -1.71
CA TYR A 7 5.80 8.03 -2.34
C TYR A 7 4.67 8.00 -1.32
N LYS A 8 3.47 8.36 -1.78
CA LYS A 8 2.22 8.05 -1.08
C LYS A 8 1.68 6.74 -1.63
N LEU A 9 1.67 5.70 -0.81
CA LEU A 9 1.07 4.42 -1.14
C LEU A 9 -0.44 4.50 -0.89
N ARG A 10 -1.22 4.06 -1.87
CA ARG A 10 -2.64 3.75 -1.71
C ARG A 10 -2.89 2.36 -2.27
N GLY A 11 -3.61 1.53 -1.53
CA GLY A 11 -3.97 0.19 -1.95
C GLY A 11 -5.40 -0.11 -1.56
N ARG A 12 -6.04 -1.03 -2.28
CA ARG A 12 -7.34 -1.55 -1.89
C ARG A 12 -7.51 -2.98 -2.38
N THR A 13 -8.19 -3.76 -1.57
CA THR A 13 -8.57 -5.14 -1.86
C THR A 13 -10.03 -5.27 -1.54
N LEU A 14 -10.83 -5.66 -2.53
CA LEU A 14 -12.29 -5.76 -2.41
C LEU A 14 -12.73 -7.12 -2.95
N THR A 15 -13.78 -7.67 -2.35
CA THR A 15 -14.53 -8.83 -2.82
C THR A 15 -16.00 -8.47 -2.94
N ALA A 16 -16.71 -9.11 -3.87
CA ALA A 16 -18.15 -8.93 -4.09
C ALA A 16 -18.77 -10.20 -4.68
N LEU A 17 -20.06 -10.40 -4.40
CA LEU A 17 -20.91 -11.36 -5.09
C LEU A 17 -21.64 -10.62 -6.22
N HIS A 18 -20.95 -10.43 -7.34
CA HIS A 18 -21.39 -9.54 -8.42
C HIS A 18 -22.73 -9.95 -9.08
N GLN A 19 -23.14 -11.21 -8.92
CA GLN A 19 -24.41 -11.73 -9.45
C GLN A 19 -25.63 -11.39 -8.57
N VAL A 20 -25.41 -10.92 -7.34
CA VAL A 20 -26.47 -10.71 -6.34
C VAL A 20 -26.68 -9.22 -6.09
N ALA A 21 -25.60 -8.47 -5.89
CA ALA A 21 -25.63 -7.02 -5.67
C ALA A 21 -24.25 -6.40 -5.87
N ASP A 22 -24.22 -5.09 -6.13
CA ASP A 22 -22.98 -4.29 -6.14
C ASP A 22 -22.46 -3.98 -4.72
N GLN A 23 -22.61 -4.93 -3.79
CA GLN A 23 -22.09 -4.79 -2.44
C GLN A 23 -20.66 -5.33 -2.39
N TYR A 24 -19.72 -4.45 -2.06
CA TYR A 24 -18.32 -4.78 -1.90
C TYR A 24 -17.94 -4.76 -0.43
N SER A 25 -17.08 -5.71 -0.06
CA SER A 25 -16.44 -5.75 1.26
C SER A 25 -14.94 -5.94 1.11
N GLY A 26 -14.16 -5.42 2.05
CA GLY A 26 -12.70 -5.57 2.01
C GLY A 26 -12.00 -4.47 2.79
N MET A 27 -10.87 -3.99 2.27
CA MET A 27 -10.11 -2.94 2.93
C MET A 27 -9.42 -2.01 1.94
N VAL A 28 -9.23 -0.76 2.37
CA VAL A 28 -8.29 0.19 1.77
C VAL A 28 -7.11 0.39 2.70
N MET A 29 -5.94 0.70 2.15
CA MET A 29 -4.73 1.03 2.89
C MET A 29 -4.07 2.28 2.33
N ARG A 30 -3.38 3.01 3.21
CA ARG A 30 -2.51 4.12 2.85
C ARG A 30 -1.24 4.10 3.68
N ALA A 31 -0.13 4.57 3.11
CA ALA A 31 1.14 4.71 3.83
C ALA A 31 2.05 5.72 3.15
N ASP A 32 3.07 6.16 3.86
CA ASP A 32 4.18 6.93 3.32
C ASP A 32 5.39 6.00 3.12
N ILE A 33 5.97 6.02 1.91
CA ILE A 33 7.12 5.18 1.58
C ILE A 33 8.31 6.08 1.27
N ARG A 34 9.43 5.85 1.96
CA ARG A 34 10.73 6.45 1.61
C ARG A 34 11.62 5.38 1.01
N VAL A 35 12.18 5.68 -0.15
CA VAL A 35 13.16 4.83 -0.84
C VAL A 35 14.47 5.58 -0.96
N HIS A 36 15.54 5.01 -0.41
CA HIS A 36 16.88 5.58 -0.48
C HIS A 36 17.80 4.70 -1.33
N GLN A 37 18.45 5.29 -2.33
CA GLN A 37 19.42 4.59 -3.17
C GLN A 37 20.75 4.40 -2.42
N ASN A 38 21.05 3.19 -1.95
CA ASN A 38 22.32 2.93 -1.25
C ASN A 38 23.48 2.68 -2.24
N SER A 39 23.22 1.94 -3.31
CA SER A 39 24.19 1.64 -4.39
C SER A 39 23.45 1.31 -5.69
N GLU A 40 24.12 1.07 -6.80
CA GLU A 40 23.48 0.79 -8.11
C GLU A 40 22.42 -0.34 -8.07
N ASN A 41 22.63 -1.34 -7.22
CA ASN A 41 21.81 -2.56 -7.16
C ASN A 41 21.12 -2.76 -5.79
N MET A 42 21.08 -1.74 -4.94
CA MET A 42 20.51 -1.85 -3.59
C MET A 42 19.81 -0.56 -3.15
N ILE A 43 18.61 -0.73 -2.61
CA ILE A 43 17.82 0.33 -1.98
C ILE A 43 17.40 -0.03 -0.56
N SER A 44 17.22 0.99 0.27
CA SER A 44 16.59 0.92 1.57
C SER A 44 15.17 1.46 1.43
N VAL A 45 14.19 0.72 1.94
CA VAL A 45 12.78 1.10 1.92
C VAL A 45 12.28 1.21 3.35
N GLN A 46 11.57 2.29 3.63
CA GLN A 46 10.92 2.51 4.92
C GLN A 46 9.43 2.81 4.71
N VAL A 47 8.58 2.10 5.42
CA VAL A 47 7.13 2.35 5.45
C VAL A 47 6.78 3.08 6.73
N GLN A 48 6.04 4.17 6.62
CA GLN A 48 5.60 5.02 7.73
C GLN A 48 4.11 5.30 7.62
N ASN A 49 3.49 5.64 8.76
CA ASN A 49 2.10 6.08 8.82
C ASN A 49 1.12 5.12 8.12
N ALA A 50 1.42 3.82 8.14
CA ALA A 50 0.59 2.82 7.49
C ALA A 50 -0.76 2.73 8.20
N GLN A 51 -1.84 2.92 7.48
CA GLN A 51 -3.20 2.89 7.99
C GLN A 51 -4.08 2.07 7.06
N TYR A 52 -5.11 1.48 7.62
CA TYR A 52 -6.13 0.79 6.85
C TYR A 52 -7.53 1.16 7.33
N ALA A 53 -8.52 1.02 6.45
CA ALA A 53 -9.92 1.14 6.80
C ALA A 53 -10.68 -0.03 6.18
N ASN A 54 -11.61 -0.61 6.93
CA ASN A 54 -12.52 -1.62 6.40
C ASN A 54 -13.52 -0.95 5.45
N VAL A 55 -13.86 -1.65 4.39
CA VAL A 55 -14.87 -1.24 3.42
C VAL A 55 -16.04 -2.19 3.52
N HIS A 56 -17.22 -1.62 3.65
CA HIS A 56 -18.50 -2.29 3.44
C HIS A 56 -19.44 -1.29 2.77
N ALA A 57 -19.49 -1.31 1.44
CA ALA A 57 -20.14 -0.27 0.67
C ALA A 57 -20.80 -0.83 -0.60
N ASN A 58 -21.90 -0.19 -1.00
CA ASN A 58 -22.46 -0.38 -2.33
C ASN A 58 -21.65 0.45 -3.32
N LEU A 59 -21.01 -0.21 -4.28
CA LEU A 59 -20.22 0.40 -5.34
C LEU A 59 -20.88 0.09 -6.68
N SER A 60 -22.03 0.72 -6.95
CA SER A 60 -22.88 0.43 -8.12
C SER A 60 -22.22 0.76 -9.46
N GLN A 61 -21.09 1.47 -9.47
CA GLN A 61 -20.28 1.71 -10.67
C GLN A 61 -19.08 0.74 -10.74
N GLY A 62 -19.14 -0.36 -9.98
CA GLY A 62 -18.16 -1.43 -9.94
C GLY A 62 -16.94 -1.13 -9.07
N TRP A 63 -15.94 -2.01 -9.16
CA TRP A 63 -14.73 -1.98 -8.34
C TRP A 63 -14.01 -0.62 -8.38
N SER A 64 -13.94 0.06 -9.53
CA SER A 64 -13.28 1.36 -9.73
C SER A 64 -13.93 2.54 -9.00
N THR A 65 -15.16 2.38 -8.49
CA THR A 65 -15.88 3.45 -7.79
C THR A 65 -15.05 4.02 -6.63
N PRO A 66 -14.87 5.35 -6.57
CA PRO A 66 -14.24 6.00 -5.42
C PRO A 66 -15.07 5.82 -4.16
N ILE A 67 -14.42 5.52 -3.03
CA ILE A 67 -15.06 5.47 -1.72
C ILE A 67 -14.79 6.83 -1.03
N PRO A 68 -15.83 7.57 -0.62
CA PRO A 68 -15.65 8.84 0.09
C PRO A 68 -14.79 8.70 1.34
N GLU A 69 -13.79 9.59 1.52
CA GLU A 69 -12.86 9.55 2.65
C GLU A 69 -13.57 9.70 4.02
N ASN A 70 -14.71 10.39 4.06
CA ASN A 70 -15.52 10.53 5.29
C ASN A 70 -16.24 9.23 5.71
N GLN A 71 -16.29 8.22 4.85
CA GLN A 71 -16.83 6.89 5.15
C GLN A 71 -15.72 5.91 5.58
N LEU A 72 -14.45 6.34 5.49
CA LEU A 72 -13.30 5.50 5.79
C LEU A 72 -12.78 5.80 7.21
N HIS A 73 -13.03 4.87 8.12
CA HIS A 73 -12.53 4.93 9.48
C HIS A 73 -11.13 4.30 9.54
N TYR A 74 -10.11 5.12 9.26
CA TYR A 74 -8.72 4.67 9.26
C TYR A 74 -8.22 4.33 10.66
N GLN A 75 -7.59 3.17 10.76
CA GLN A 75 -6.89 2.66 11.93
C GLN A 75 -5.43 2.42 11.59
N GLN A 76 -4.56 2.53 12.60
CA GLN A 76 -3.14 2.27 12.41
C GLN A 76 -2.91 0.81 12.06
N LEU A 77 -2.15 0.56 10.99
CA LEU A 77 -1.65 -0.77 10.67
C LEU A 77 -0.35 -0.99 11.45
N PRO A 78 -0.26 -1.99 12.34
CA PRO A 78 0.90 -2.18 13.22
C PRO A 78 2.06 -2.83 12.44
N LEU A 79 2.73 -2.03 11.60
CA LEU A 79 3.93 -2.41 10.88
C LEU A 79 5.18 -1.83 11.56
N SER A 80 6.29 -2.56 11.48
CA SER A 80 7.60 -2.01 11.83
C SER A 80 7.94 -0.83 10.93
N SER A 81 8.38 0.28 11.52
CA SER A 81 8.92 1.42 10.79
C SER A 81 10.43 1.30 10.54
N LYS A 82 11.06 0.17 10.90
CA LYS A 82 12.47 -0.09 10.59
C LYS A 82 12.66 -0.22 9.08
N PRO A 83 13.68 0.44 8.49
CA PRO A 83 14.01 0.24 7.09
C PRO A 83 14.40 -1.21 6.79
N PHE A 84 13.98 -1.71 5.63
CA PHE A 84 14.43 -2.99 5.06
C PHE A 84 15.17 -2.74 3.75
N GLN A 85 15.96 -3.70 3.27
CA GLN A 85 16.72 -3.55 2.04
C GLN A 85 16.15 -4.42 0.91
N LEU A 86 16.18 -3.88 -0.31
CA LEU A 86 15.91 -4.62 -1.53
C LEU A 86 17.17 -4.62 -2.38
N LYS A 87 17.57 -5.81 -2.85
CA LYS A 87 18.57 -5.96 -3.91
C LYS A 87 17.84 -6.15 -5.24
N TYR A 88 18.32 -5.48 -6.27
CA TYR A 88 17.71 -5.53 -7.59
C TYR A 88 18.76 -5.40 -8.68
N LYS A 89 18.46 -5.90 -9.87
CA LYS A 89 19.29 -5.73 -11.07
C LYS A 89 18.38 -5.54 -12.27
N ASN A 90 18.63 -4.51 -13.08
CA ASN A 90 17.80 -4.18 -14.25
C ASN A 90 16.30 -4.11 -13.94
N GLY A 91 15.94 -3.54 -12.78
CA GLY A 91 14.56 -3.42 -12.30
C GLY A 91 13.95 -4.69 -11.68
N VAL A 92 14.62 -5.84 -11.76
CA VAL A 92 14.14 -7.09 -11.14
C VAL A 92 14.63 -7.17 -9.70
N ILE A 93 13.71 -7.26 -8.74
CA ILE A 93 14.03 -7.48 -7.32
C ILE A 93 14.44 -8.94 -7.14
N SER A 94 15.65 -9.17 -6.59
CA SER A 94 16.19 -10.52 -6.37
C SER A 94 16.11 -10.98 -4.92
N SER A 95 16.06 -10.04 -3.96
CA SER A 95 15.98 -10.39 -2.53
C SER A 95 15.49 -9.22 -1.68
N MET A 96 14.82 -9.54 -0.59
CA MET A 96 14.44 -8.62 0.49
C MET A 96 15.14 -9.04 1.80
N VAL A 97 15.75 -8.08 2.50
CA VAL A 97 16.42 -8.30 3.78
C VAL A 97 15.73 -7.45 4.84
N VAL A 98 15.15 -8.10 5.85
CA VAL A 98 14.42 -7.49 6.97
C VAL A 98 15.17 -7.81 8.26
N SER A 99 15.21 -6.87 9.20
CA SER A 99 15.95 -6.97 10.47
C SER A 99 15.09 -6.74 11.72
#